data_AF-A0A935Q609-F1
#
_entry.id   AF-A0A935Q609-F1
#
_cell.length_a   1.000
_cell.length_b   1.000
_cell.length_c   1.000
_cell.angle_alpha   90.00
_cell.angle_beta   90.00
_cell.angle_gamma   90.00
#
_symmetry.space_group_name_H-M   'P 1'
#
loop_
_entity.id
_entity.type
_entity.pdbx_description
1 polymer ?
#
loop_
_entity_poly.entity_id
_entity_poly.type
_entity_poly.pdbx_seq_one_letter_code
_entity_poly.pdbx_strand_id
1 'polypeptide(L)'
;MQGEIKKQNSSGIVRLQGDKVFWDYDNKNILQIDIKDIVVIGEYTNSDGPYLDDWFLTFVTKDGQWQSIPWYADNIDELTQYLSDKFHQDLNETYLANSTEWKSIVRYPTHLKEKTLFTLTPCATYKEPKTFLDKILSSVGFGNLDTTQNITLTEEVQTELTNASR
;
A
#
# COMPACT_ATOMS: atom_id res chain seq x y z
N MET A 1 38.04 -0.49 -13.05
CA MET A 1 36.63 -0.66 -13.40
C MET A 1 35.98 -1.43 -12.27
N GLN A 2 35.34 -0.72 -11.34
CA GLN A 2 34.54 -1.35 -10.30
C GLN A 2 33.19 -1.69 -10.94
N GLY A 3 32.90 -2.98 -11.05
CA GLY A 3 31.58 -3.43 -11.48
C GLY A 3 30.59 -3.04 -10.39
N GLU A 4 29.73 -2.07 -10.69
CA GLU A 4 28.52 -1.86 -9.91
C GLU A 4 27.73 -3.16 -9.92
N ILE A 5 27.62 -3.79 -8.75
CA ILE A 5 26.59 -4.80 -8.52
C ILE A 5 25.28 -4.01 -8.63
N LYS A 6 24.67 -4.00 -9.82
CA LYS A 6 23.30 -3.49 -10.00
C LYS A 6 22.44 -4.21 -8.97
N LYS A 7 21.93 -3.47 -7.98
CA LYS A 7 20.94 -3.96 -7.03
C LYS A 7 19.76 -4.43 -7.88
N GLN A 8 19.64 -5.74 -8.07
CA GLN A 8 18.73 -6.33 -9.06
C GLN A 8 17.26 -6.28 -8.61
N ASN A 9 16.99 -5.70 -7.44
CA ASN A 9 15.69 -5.63 -6.78
C ASN A 9 15.43 -4.19 -6.29
N SER A 10 15.12 -3.25 -7.19
CA SER A 10 14.42 -2.03 -6.78
C SER A 10 12.92 -2.34 -6.83
N SER A 11 12.16 -2.07 -5.79
CA SER A 11 10.66 -2.17 -5.80
C SER A 11 10.02 -1.04 -6.63
N GLY A 12 10.72 -0.61 -7.67
CA GLY A 12 10.45 0.53 -8.53
C GLY A 12 11.05 1.83 -8.01
N ILE A 13 10.85 2.89 -8.77
CA ILE A 13 11.27 4.25 -8.47
C ILE A 13 10.07 5.19 -8.48
N VAL A 14 9.99 6.03 -7.47
CA VAL A 14 9.01 7.11 -7.39
C VAL A 14 9.57 8.35 -8.06
N ARG A 15 8.73 9.03 -8.84
CA ARG A 15 9.02 10.35 -9.42
C ARG A 15 7.88 11.32 -9.14
N LEU A 16 8.24 12.52 -8.72
CA LEU A 16 7.34 13.66 -8.62
C LEU A 16 7.53 14.55 -9.86
N GLN A 17 6.43 14.91 -10.53
CA GLN A 17 6.45 15.90 -11.62
C GLN A 17 5.25 16.83 -11.48
N GLY A 18 5.49 18.05 -10.98
CA GLY A 18 4.41 18.95 -10.57
C GLY A 18 3.59 18.32 -9.44
N ASP A 19 2.26 18.43 -9.52
CA ASP A 19 1.32 17.81 -8.56
C ASP A 19 0.93 16.37 -8.95
N LYS A 20 1.87 15.60 -9.51
CA LYS A 20 1.65 14.20 -9.88
C LYS A 20 2.72 13.28 -9.35
N VAL A 21 2.26 12.14 -8.83
CA VAL A 21 3.09 11.02 -8.38
C VAL A 21 3.13 9.98 -9.48
N PHE A 22 4.33 9.52 -9.82
CA PHE A 22 4.56 8.41 -10.73
C PHE A 22 5.33 7.32 -10.01
N TRP A 23 5.01 6.07 -10.31
CA TRP A 23 5.80 4.92 -9.91
C TRP A 23 6.14 4.12 -11.15
N ASP A 24 7.45 3.97 -11.37
CA ASP A 24 7.97 3.19 -12.47
C ASP A 24 8.61 1.91 -11.95
N TYR A 25 8.28 0.79 -12.58
CA TYR A 25 8.88 -0.50 -12.32
C TYR A 25 9.31 -1.13 -13.65
N ASP A 26 10.52 -1.68 -13.71
CA ASP A 26 11.08 -2.27 -14.93
C ASP A 26 10.99 -1.33 -16.16
N ASN A 27 11.33 -0.05 -15.96
CA ASN A 27 11.28 1.01 -16.97
C ASN A 27 9.89 1.28 -17.57
N LYS A 28 8.82 0.82 -16.92
CA LYS A 28 7.44 1.10 -17.30
C LYS A 28 6.79 1.95 -16.22
N ASN A 29 6.03 2.95 -16.65
CA ASN A 29 5.15 3.63 -15.74
C ASN A 29 3.98 2.73 -15.39
N ILE A 30 3.89 2.31 -14.14
CA ILE A 30 2.83 1.44 -13.64
C ILE A 30 1.69 2.25 -13.05
N LEU A 31 2.03 3.35 -12.38
CA LEU A 31 1.07 4.21 -11.68
C LEU A 31 1.34 5.68 -11.98
N GLN A 32 0.23 6.42 -12.08
CA GLN A 32 0.18 7.87 -12.11
C GLN A 32 -1.01 8.36 -11.30
N ILE A 33 -0.76 9.18 -10.27
CA ILE A 33 -1.79 9.79 -9.42
C ILE A 33 -1.63 11.31 -9.47
N ASP A 34 -2.75 12.01 -9.62
CA ASP A 34 -2.81 13.46 -9.38
C ASP A 34 -3.07 13.70 -7.89
N ILE A 35 -2.21 14.50 -7.26
CA ILE A 35 -2.23 14.71 -5.81
C ILE A 35 -3.54 15.36 -5.35
N LYS A 36 -4.17 16.17 -6.21
CA LYS A 36 -5.46 16.80 -5.91
C LYS A 36 -6.62 15.78 -5.81
N ASP A 37 -6.42 14.58 -6.35
CA ASP A 37 -7.43 13.53 -6.39
C ASP A 37 -7.29 12.57 -5.21
N ILE A 38 -6.21 12.67 -4.43
CA ILE A 38 -6.01 11.89 -3.20
C ILE A 38 -6.98 12.38 -2.12
N VAL A 39 -7.77 11.45 -1.59
CA VAL A 39 -8.71 11.69 -0.49
C VAL A 39 -8.19 11.06 0.80
N VAL A 40 -7.65 9.85 0.71
CA VAL A 40 -7.09 9.11 1.85
C VAL A 40 -5.70 8.61 1.49
N ILE A 41 -4.76 8.74 2.43
CA ILE A 41 -3.46 8.08 2.38
C ILE A 41 -3.43 7.09 3.53
N GLY A 42 -3.04 5.87 3.24
CA GLY A 42 -2.86 4.86 4.27
C GLY A 42 -1.65 3.98 3.98
N GLU A 43 -1.49 2.98 4.81
CA GLU A 43 -0.52 1.92 4.58
C GLU A 43 -1.16 0.57 4.89
N TYR A 44 -0.71 -0.46 4.20
CA TYR A 44 -1.08 -1.82 4.55
C TYR A 44 0.09 -2.77 4.36
N THR A 45 -0.02 -3.91 5.02
CA THR A 45 0.91 -5.03 4.92
C THR A 45 0.16 -6.27 4.46
N ASN A 46 0.85 -7.16 3.73
CA ASN A 46 0.32 -8.46 3.35
C ASN A 46 1.03 -9.59 4.13
N SER A 47 0.58 -10.83 3.93
CA SER A 47 1.20 -12.01 4.55
C SER A 47 2.37 -12.60 3.75
N ASP A 48 2.79 -11.94 2.67
CA ASP A 48 3.76 -12.48 1.72
C ASP A 48 5.22 -12.16 2.10
N GLY A 49 5.40 -11.37 3.17
CA GLY A 49 6.70 -11.10 3.78
C GLY A 49 7.35 -12.33 4.42
N PRO A 50 8.67 -12.31 4.65
CA PRO A 50 9.60 -11.19 4.45
C PRO A 50 10.38 -11.24 3.11
N TYR A 51 10.02 -12.15 2.18
CA TYR A 51 10.79 -12.38 0.95
C TYR A 51 10.26 -11.60 -0.27
N LEU A 52 9.09 -10.97 -0.16
CA LEU A 52 8.43 -10.16 -1.17
C LEU A 52 8.06 -8.79 -0.59
N ASP A 53 7.73 -7.82 -1.45
CA ASP A 53 7.19 -6.53 -1.02
C ASP A 53 5.95 -6.77 -0.16
N ASP A 54 6.08 -6.51 1.13
CA ASP A 54 5.09 -6.86 2.16
C ASP A 54 4.45 -5.64 2.82
N TRP A 55 4.88 -4.44 2.44
CA TRP A 55 4.47 -3.19 3.04
C TRP A 55 4.33 -2.10 1.97
N PHE A 56 3.16 -1.46 1.95
CA PHE A 56 2.75 -0.55 0.89
C PHE A 56 2.21 0.77 1.44
N LEU A 57 2.52 1.86 0.74
CA LEU A 57 1.88 3.16 0.85
C LEU A 57 0.71 3.21 -0.14
N THR A 58 -0.49 3.51 0.34
CA THR A 58 -1.72 3.45 -0.47
C THR A 58 -2.40 4.80 -0.56
N PHE A 59 -2.88 5.11 -1.76
CA PHE A 59 -3.63 6.30 -2.09
C PHE A 59 -5.02 5.90 -2.52
N VAL A 60 -6.04 6.44 -1.86
CA VAL A 60 -7.43 6.33 -2.28
C VAL A 60 -7.82 7.63 -2.97
N THR A 61 -8.30 7.52 -4.21
CA THR A 61 -8.63 8.65 -5.07
C THR A 61 -10.13 8.95 -5.07
N LYS A 62 -10.52 10.18 -5.46
CA LYS A 62 -11.91 10.66 -5.50
C LYS A 62 -12.89 9.77 -6.29
N ASP A 63 -12.38 9.04 -7.28
CA ASP A 63 -13.14 8.06 -8.06
C ASP A 63 -13.42 6.73 -7.32
N GLY A 64 -12.97 6.63 -6.07
CA GLY A 64 -13.13 5.46 -5.20
C GLY A 64 -12.16 4.33 -5.51
N GLN A 65 -11.23 4.51 -6.45
CA GLN A 65 -10.15 3.58 -6.67
C GLN A 65 -9.05 3.77 -5.63
N TRP A 66 -8.21 2.76 -5.46
CA TRP A 66 -6.98 2.89 -4.70
C TRP A 66 -5.81 2.30 -5.48
N GLN A 67 -4.63 2.86 -5.24
CA GLN A 67 -3.39 2.37 -5.81
C GLN A 67 -2.29 2.43 -4.75
N SER A 68 -1.30 1.56 -4.90
CA SER A 68 -0.32 1.31 -3.85
C SER A 68 1.09 1.30 -4.43
N ILE A 69 2.03 1.86 -3.68
CA ILE A 69 3.46 1.86 -3.99
C ILE A 69 4.16 1.08 -2.87
N PRO A 70 5.07 0.14 -3.18
CA PRO A 70 5.88 -0.51 -2.15
C PRO A 70 6.67 0.52 -1.35
N TRP A 71 6.73 0.37 -0.03
CA TRP A 71 7.56 1.23 0.82
C TRP A 71 9.06 1.08 0.54
N TYR A 72 9.48 0.00 -0.13
CA TYR A 72 10.87 -0.22 -0.52
C TYR A 72 11.23 0.41 -1.87
N ALA A 73 10.32 1.14 -2.51
CA ALA A 73 10.58 1.84 -3.75
C ALA A 73 11.61 2.96 -3.55
N ASP A 74 12.49 3.16 -4.54
CA ASP A 74 13.44 4.27 -4.53
C ASP A 74 12.68 5.60 -4.53
N ASN A 75 13.19 6.57 -3.77
CA ASN A 75 12.62 7.91 -3.55
C ASN A 75 11.27 7.97 -2.80
N ILE A 76 10.92 6.94 -2.02
CA ILE A 76 9.69 6.97 -1.21
C ILE A 76 9.73 8.07 -0.13
N ASP A 77 10.90 8.32 0.47
CA ASP A 77 11.08 9.29 1.54
C ASP A 77 10.86 10.73 1.01
N GLU A 78 11.33 11.01 -0.20
CA GLU A 78 11.07 12.29 -0.88
C GLU A 78 9.58 12.48 -1.19
N LEU A 79 8.87 11.40 -1.54
CA LEU A 79 7.42 11.44 -1.72
C LEU A 79 6.71 11.71 -0.41
N THR A 80 7.03 11.00 0.67
CA THR A 80 6.36 11.19 1.96
C THR A 80 6.63 12.57 2.53
N GLN A 81 7.84 13.10 2.37
CA GLN A 81 8.16 14.46 2.75
C GLN A 81 7.33 15.48 1.95
N TYR A 82 7.28 15.33 0.61
CA TYR A 82 6.47 16.22 -0.23
C TYR A 82 5.00 16.21 0.15
N LEU A 83 4.42 15.02 0.36
CA LEU A 83 3.02 14.88 0.76
C LEU A 83 2.78 15.45 2.15
N SER A 84 3.74 15.30 3.07
CA SER A 84 3.63 15.87 4.42
C SER A 84 3.50 17.40 4.35
N ASP A 85 4.34 18.03 3.53
CA ASP A 85 4.31 19.48 3.31
C ASP A 85 3.00 19.91 2.61
N LYS A 86 2.53 19.13 1.62
CA LYS A 86 1.32 19.42 0.84
C LYS A 86 0.03 19.33 1.65
N PHE A 87 -0.09 18.30 2.50
CA PHE A 87 -1.28 18.05 3.32
C PHE A 87 -1.19 18.66 4.72
N HIS A 88 -0.08 19.32 5.04
CA HIS A 88 0.19 19.91 6.36
C HIS A 88 0.04 18.89 7.50
N GLN A 89 0.50 17.66 7.26
CA GLN A 89 0.40 16.55 8.21
C GLN A 89 1.67 15.70 8.13
N ASP A 90 2.16 15.18 9.26
CA ASP A 90 3.29 14.27 9.24
C ASP A 90 2.92 12.91 8.63
N LEU A 91 3.48 12.63 7.44
CA LEU A 91 3.39 11.37 6.71
C LEU A 91 4.74 10.66 6.62
N ASN A 92 5.69 10.97 7.50
CA ASN A 92 6.93 10.23 7.68
C ASN A 92 6.81 9.15 8.77
N GLU A 93 5.82 9.26 9.69
CA GLU A 93 5.58 8.27 10.76
C GLU A 93 5.00 6.94 10.24
N THR A 94 5.77 5.86 10.33
CA THR A 94 5.38 4.52 9.87
C THR A 94 4.85 3.68 11.04
N TYR A 95 3.72 3.00 10.89
CA TYR A 95 3.08 2.22 11.96
C TYR A 95 3.15 0.72 11.73
N LEU A 96 3.23 0.29 10.47
CA LEU A 96 3.23 -1.12 10.11
C LEU A 96 4.63 -1.68 9.79
N ALA A 97 5.69 -0.90 10.03
CA ALA A 97 7.06 -1.37 9.91
C ALA A 97 7.29 -2.63 10.78
N ASN A 98 7.83 -3.69 10.16
CA ASN A 98 8.04 -5.02 10.76
C ASN A 98 6.76 -5.84 11.07
N SER A 99 5.59 -5.44 10.58
CA SER A 99 4.38 -6.28 10.69
C SER A 99 4.48 -7.46 9.73
N THR A 100 4.31 -8.69 10.23
CA THR A 100 4.28 -9.93 9.43
C THR A 100 2.86 -10.46 9.23
N GLU A 101 1.86 -9.65 9.55
CA GLU A 101 0.43 -9.99 9.45
C GLU A 101 -0.29 -8.92 8.65
N TRP A 102 -1.39 -9.30 8.00
CA TRP A 102 -2.24 -8.34 7.33
C TRP A 102 -2.74 -7.28 8.30
N LYS A 103 -2.32 -6.05 8.08
CA LYS A 103 -2.81 -4.86 8.77
C LYS A 103 -2.94 -3.74 7.77
N SER A 104 -3.89 -2.85 8.00
CA SER A 104 -4.05 -1.66 7.19
C SER A 104 -4.48 -0.52 8.08
N ILE A 105 -3.90 0.66 7.90
CA ILE A 105 -4.22 1.85 8.67
C ILE A 105 -4.31 3.07 7.76
N VAL A 106 -5.11 4.04 8.17
CA VAL A 106 -5.19 5.35 7.56
C VAL A 106 -4.14 6.26 8.20
N ARG A 107 -3.43 7.01 7.37
CA ARG A 107 -2.45 8.03 7.77
C ARG A 107 -3.03 9.43 7.59
N TYR A 108 -3.70 9.70 6.48
CA TYR A 108 -4.43 10.94 6.19
C TYR A 108 -5.84 10.60 5.67
N PRO A 109 -6.88 11.36 6.02
CA PRO A 109 -6.88 12.59 6.81
C PRO A 109 -6.78 12.36 8.33
N THR A 110 -6.39 13.40 9.07
CA THR A 110 -6.14 13.33 10.53
C THR A 110 -7.29 12.74 11.34
N HIS A 111 -8.57 13.02 11.00
CA HIS A 111 -9.71 12.48 11.76
C HIS A 111 -9.95 10.98 11.55
N LEU A 112 -9.29 10.39 10.56
CA LEU A 112 -9.26 8.94 10.31
C LEU A 112 -7.92 8.32 10.67
N LYS A 113 -6.93 9.08 11.16
CA LYS A 113 -5.59 8.58 11.48
C LYS A 113 -5.67 7.36 12.40
N GLU A 114 -4.87 6.34 12.10
CA GLU A 114 -4.77 5.03 12.77
C GLU A 114 -6.03 4.14 12.68
N LYS A 115 -7.12 4.59 12.04
CA LYS A 115 -8.27 3.73 11.77
C LYS A 115 -7.95 2.75 10.64
N THR A 116 -8.66 1.63 10.61
CA THR A 116 -8.47 0.59 9.59
C THR A 116 -8.83 1.11 8.19
N LEU A 117 -7.93 0.92 7.23
CA LEU A 117 -8.15 1.32 5.83
C LEU A 117 -9.01 0.28 5.06
N PHE A 118 -8.69 -1.00 5.22
CA PHE A 118 -9.30 -2.10 4.50
C PHE A 118 -9.99 -3.12 5.40
N THR A 119 -11.15 -3.59 4.96
CA THR A 119 -11.81 -4.80 5.46
C THR A 119 -11.46 -5.97 4.56
N LEU A 120 -11.07 -7.09 5.18
CA LEU A 120 -10.91 -8.37 4.50
C LEU A 120 -12.16 -9.21 4.66
N THR A 121 -12.75 -9.63 3.55
CA THR A 121 -13.88 -10.55 3.55
C THR A 121 -13.46 -11.86 2.89
N PRO A 122 -13.43 -12.98 3.64
CA PRO A 122 -13.17 -14.30 3.08
C PRO A 122 -14.07 -14.63 1.89
N CYS A 123 -13.51 -15.12 0.79
CA CYS A 123 -14.30 -15.69 -0.29
C CYS A 123 -15.01 -16.98 0.17
N ALA A 124 -16.06 -17.39 -0.52
CA ALA A 124 -16.87 -18.57 -0.16
C ALA A 124 -16.06 -19.88 -0.03
N THR A 125 -14.89 -19.92 -0.66
CA THR A 125 -13.95 -21.05 -0.68
C THR A 125 -12.80 -20.93 0.32
N TYR A 126 -12.75 -19.84 1.10
CA TYR A 126 -11.65 -19.53 2.00
C TYR A 126 -11.38 -20.66 3.01
N LYS A 127 -10.11 -21.02 3.18
CA LYS A 127 -9.62 -21.95 4.21
C LYS A 127 -8.54 -21.27 5.03
N GLU A 128 -8.84 -21.07 6.31
CA GLU A 128 -7.90 -20.45 7.24
C GLU A 128 -6.62 -21.29 7.38
N PRO A 129 -5.44 -20.71 7.11
CA PRO A 129 -4.17 -21.39 7.35
C PRO A 129 -3.95 -21.49 8.85
N LYS A 130 -3.89 -22.73 9.36
CA LYS A 130 -3.83 -23.00 10.81
C LYS A 130 -2.41 -22.94 11.37
N THR A 131 -1.40 -23.04 10.50
CA THR A 131 0.00 -23.12 10.91
C THR A 131 0.88 -22.16 10.10
N PHE A 132 2.06 -21.86 10.64
CA PHE A 132 3.07 -21.04 9.95
C PHE A 132 3.53 -21.65 8.62
N LEU A 133 3.59 -22.99 8.53
CA LEU A 133 3.86 -23.70 7.28
C LEU A 133 2.70 -23.54 6.28
N ASP A 134 1.44 -23.59 6.74
CA ASP A 134 0.28 -23.37 5.87
C ASP A 134 0.27 -21.96 5.28
N LYS A 135 0.68 -20.95 6.05
CA LYS A 135 0.83 -19.57 5.57
C LYS A 135 1.87 -19.47 4.46
N ILE A 136 3.08 -20.01 4.69
CA ILE A 136 4.17 -20.03 3.70
C ILE A 136 3.76 -20.81 2.45
N LEU A 137 3.13 -21.98 2.61
CA LEU A 137 2.67 -22.79 1.49
C LEU A 137 1.61 -22.05 0.67
N SER A 138 0.65 -21.39 1.33
CA SER A 138 -0.40 -20.61 0.67
C SER A 138 0.15 -19.41 -0.11
N SER A 139 1.14 -18.68 0.39
CA SER A 139 1.71 -17.50 -0.29
C SER A 139 2.51 -17.84 -1.55
N VAL A 140 3.05 -19.06 -1.65
CA VAL A 140 3.76 -19.55 -2.85
C VAL A 140 2.89 -20.41 -3.78
N GLY A 141 1.58 -20.51 -3.53
CA GLY A 141 0.65 -21.28 -4.36
C GLY A 141 0.77 -22.81 -4.22
N PHE A 142 1.39 -23.30 -3.15
CA PHE A 142 1.47 -24.73 -2.84
C PHE A 142 0.45 -25.12 -1.76
N GLY A 143 -0.34 -26.18 -1.98
CA GLY A 143 -1.36 -26.65 -1.03
C GLY A 143 -2.79 -26.22 -1.39
N ASN A 144 -3.78 -27.06 -1.04
CA ASN A 144 -5.22 -26.82 -1.33
C ASN A 144 -5.85 -25.79 -0.37
N LEU A 145 -5.16 -24.69 -0.12
CA LEU A 145 -5.58 -23.56 0.71
C LEU A 145 -6.00 -22.44 -0.22
N ASP A 146 -7.31 -22.18 -0.31
CA ASP A 146 -7.79 -20.96 -0.94
C ASP A 146 -7.77 -19.88 0.14
N THR A 147 -6.83 -18.97 0.08
CA THR A 147 -6.69 -17.83 1.00
C THR A 147 -7.22 -16.54 0.38
N THR A 148 -7.95 -16.63 -0.74
CA THR A 148 -8.47 -15.46 -1.45
C THR A 148 -9.46 -14.71 -0.55
N GLN A 149 -9.19 -13.44 -0.35
CA GLN A 149 -10.04 -12.51 0.39
C GLN A 149 -10.35 -11.33 -0.50
N ASN A 150 -11.59 -10.86 -0.44
CA ASN A 150 -11.95 -9.58 -1.03
C ASN A 150 -11.46 -8.47 -0.10
N ILE A 151 -10.75 -7.50 -0.67
CA ILE A 151 -10.28 -6.31 0.02
C ILE A 151 -11.23 -5.17 -0.37
N THR A 152 -11.86 -4.54 0.62
CA THR A 152 -12.74 -3.38 0.41
C THR A 152 -12.39 -2.26 1.38
N LEU A 153 -12.59 -1.00 0.98
CA LEU A 153 -12.46 0.14 1.89
C LEU A 153 -13.47 0.04 3.04
N THR A 154 -13.09 0.48 4.25
CA THR A 154 -14.00 0.55 5.40
C THR A 154 -15.11 1.59 5.20
N GLU A 155 -16.22 1.46 5.93
CA GLU A 155 -17.38 2.38 5.84
C GLU A 155 -16.97 3.84 6.12
N GLU A 156 -16.03 4.06 7.03
CA GLU A 156 -15.53 5.39 7.37
C GLU A 156 -14.77 6.02 6.18
N VAL A 157 -13.94 5.24 5.49
CA VAL A 157 -13.21 5.69 4.29
C VAL A 157 -14.18 5.92 3.13
N GLN A 158 -15.19 5.08 2.96
CA GLN A 158 -16.24 5.29 1.95
C GLN A 158 -17.07 6.55 2.22
N THR A 159 -17.33 6.85 3.49
CA THR A 159 -18.02 8.07 3.90
C THR A 159 -17.16 9.31 3.57
N GLU A 160 -15.86 9.23 3.83
CA GLU A 160 -14.92 10.30 3.48
C GLU A 160 -14.88 10.57 1.98
N LEU A 161 -14.79 9.52 1.16
CA LEU A 161 -14.88 9.62 -0.30
C LEU A 161 -16.17 10.31 -0.76
N THR A 162 -17.30 9.92 -0.16
CA THR A 162 -18.61 10.51 -0.48
C THR A 162 -18.64 12.01 -0.14
N ASN A 163 -17.97 12.43 0.92
CA ASN A 163 -17.89 13.83 1.32
C ASN A 163 -16.94 14.63 0.42
N ALA A 164 -15.81 14.04 0.01
CA ALA A 164 -14.82 14.69 -0.86
C ALA A 164 -15.26 14.85 -2.31
N SER A 165 -16.26 14.06 -2.75
CA SER A 165 -16.82 14.09 -4.11
C SER A 165 -18.06 14.99 -4.25
N ARG A 166 -18.48 15.68 -3.18
CA ARG A 166 -19.55 16.68 -3.19
C ARG A 166 -19.00 18.08 -3.47
#